data_AF-A0A8H4XV29-F1
#
_entry.id   AF-A0A8H4XV29-F1
#
_cell.length_a   1.000
_cell.length_b   1.000
_cell.length_c   1.000
_cell.angle_alpha   90.00
_cell.angle_beta   90.00
_cell.angle_gamma   90.00
#
_symmetry.space_group_name_H-M   'P 1'
#
loop_
_entity.id
_entity.type
_entity.pdbx_description
1 polymer ?
#
loop_
_entity_poly.entity_id
_entity_poly.type
_entity_poly.pdbx_seq_one_letter_code
_entity_poly.pdbx_strand_id
1 'polypeptide(L)'
;IVDHVTPALAPDLIKYFVNPSITTTTPLRSNPSTAAIPANGVSEQDLSSLTPLRSRPLPHAAVILLCSQKTRDARCGQSAPLLKREFERHLRTHGLYRDAHDERPGGVAVHFISHVGGHKYSANVIIYRRRDFDWHKKIVSSSTATATTEEEKARAQQSQDEGAAQGIWLARVRPEECENIVKFTILQGKLVKPDQLRGGFDREKGLVSW
;
A
#
# COMPACT_ATOMS: atom_id res chain seq x y z
N ILE A 1 0.12 9.45 -0.06
CA ILE A 1 -0.91 10.16 -0.87
C ILE A 1 -0.30 11.48 -1.29
N VAL A 2 -0.47 11.89 -2.55
CA VAL A 2 -0.07 13.21 -3.04
C VAL A 2 -1.35 13.92 -3.46
N ASP A 3 -1.59 15.08 -2.89
CA ASP A 3 -2.82 15.84 -3.08
C ASP A 3 -2.68 16.84 -4.24
N HIS A 4 -3.82 17.22 -4.84
CA HIS A 4 -3.92 18.24 -5.91
C HIS A 4 -3.06 17.97 -7.17
N VAL A 5 -2.81 16.70 -7.49
CA VAL A 5 -2.10 16.32 -8.72
C VAL A 5 -2.95 16.67 -9.95
N THR A 6 -2.37 17.45 -10.86
CA THR A 6 -2.95 17.76 -12.18
C THR A 6 -2.03 17.24 -13.30
N PRO A 7 -2.52 17.05 -14.54
CA PRO A 7 -1.67 16.63 -15.66
C PRO A 7 -0.47 17.54 -15.89
N ALA A 8 -0.61 18.85 -15.65
CA ALA A 8 0.47 19.83 -15.78
C ALA A 8 1.59 19.62 -14.73
N LEU A 9 1.24 19.09 -13.55
CA LEU A 9 2.18 18.81 -12.45
C LEU A 9 2.74 17.38 -12.48
N ALA A 10 2.46 16.59 -13.52
CA ALA A 10 3.00 15.24 -13.64
C ALA A 10 4.55 15.17 -13.64
N PRO A 11 5.29 16.09 -14.30
CA PRO A 11 6.75 16.11 -14.23
C PRO A 11 7.27 16.31 -12.80
N ASP A 12 6.65 17.23 -12.05
CA ASP A 12 6.99 17.50 -10.65
C ASP A 12 6.72 16.29 -9.76
N LEU A 13 5.56 15.65 -9.94
CA LEU A 13 5.21 14.42 -9.23
C LEU A 13 6.29 13.35 -9.41
N ILE A 14 6.72 13.14 -10.65
CA ILE A 14 7.74 12.14 -10.98
C ILE A 14 9.08 12.52 -10.34
N LYS A 15 9.52 13.78 -10.53
CA LYS A 15 10.82 14.26 -10.08
C LYS A 15 10.95 14.27 -8.56
N TYR A 16 9.97 14.82 -7.86
CA TYR A 16 10.07 15.14 -6.43
C TYR A 16 9.48 14.05 -5.52
N PHE A 17 8.59 13.19 -6.02
CA PHE A 17 7.95 12.15 -5.20
C PHE A 17 8.27 10.74 -5.69
N VAL A 18 8.09 10.44 -6.99
CA VAL A 18 8.25 9.05 -7.49
C VAL A 18 9.72 8.63 -7.54
N ASN A 19 10.59 9.42 -8.17
CA ASN A 19 12.00 9.09 -8.33
C ASN A 19 12.75 8.87 -6.99
N PRO A 20 12.56 9.70 -5.94
CA PRO A 20 13.20 9.47 -4.65
C PRO A 20 12.48 8.45 -3.76
N SER A 21 11.36 7.87 -4.21
CA SER A 21 10.59 6.91 -3.39
C SER A 21 11.32 5.58 -3.18
N ILE A 22 11.02 4.97 -2.05
CA ILE A 22 11.44 3.60 -1.71
C ILE A 22 10.92 2.63 -2.77
N THR A 23 11.80 1.75 -3.25
CA THR A 23 11.47 0.73 -4.25
C THR A 23 11.26 -0.63 -3.61
N THR A 24 10.75 -1.59 -4.39
CA THR A 24 10.52 -2.98 -3.97
C THR A 24 11.79 -3.72 -3.52
N THR A 25 12.97 -3.24 -3.90
CA THR A 25 14.28 -3.80 -3.52
C THR A 25 14.93 -3.07 -2.35
N THR A 26 14.32 -1.98 -1.86
CA THR A 26 14.89 -1.23 -0.72
C THR A 26 14.74 -2.06 0.55
N PRO A 27 15.83 -2.38 1.29
CA PRO A 27 15.76 -3.21 2.48
C PRO A 27 14.81 -2.63 3.54
N LEU A 28 14.10 -3.49 4.26
CA LEU A 28 13.40 -3.08 5.48
C LEU A 28 14.46 -2.89 6.57
N ARG A 29 14.80 -1.64 6.87
CA ARG A 29 15.84 -1.34 7.88
C ARG A 29 15.44 -1.92 9.24
N SER A 30 16.29 -2.78 9.79
CA SER A 30 16.16 -3.32 11.16
C SER A 30 16.91 -2.48 12.20
N ASN A 31 17.83 -1.60 11.79
CA ASN A 31 18.66 -0.83 12.70
C ASN A 31 18.22 0.65 12.83
N PRO A 32 18.10 1.17 14.07
CA PRO A 32 17.76 2.58 14.33
C PRO A 32 18.93 3.56 14.09
N SER A 33 20.15 3.09 13.78
CA SER A 33 21.36 3.93 13.79
C SER A 33 21.86 4.43 12.42
N THR A 34 21.03 4.46 11.37
CA THR A 34 21.48 4.92 10.04
C THR A 34 20.43 5.73 9.26
N ALA A 35 19.50 6.39 9.94
CA ALA A 35 18.73 7.49 9.33
C ALA A 35 19.63 8.75 9.35
N ALA A 36 19.78 9.58 8.32
CA ALA A 36 19.02 9.75 7.10
C ALA A 36 19.96 10.32 6.03
N ILE A 37 19.96 9.74 4.84
CA ILE A 37 20.24 10.52 3.63
C ILE A 37 19.09 10.20 2.69
N PRO A 38 18.11 11.09 2.55
CA PRO A 38 17.22 11.05 1.40
C PRO A 38 18.11 11.12 0.17
N ALA A 39 17.91 10.25 -0.83
CA ALA A 39 18.70 10.28 -2.05
C ALA A 39 18.62 11.63 -2.81
N ASN A 40 17.76 12.55 -2.37
CA ASN A 40 17.93 14.00 -2.50
C ASN A 40 17.44 14.68 -1.21
N GLY A 41 18.36 15.21 -0.40
CA GLY A 41 18.10 15.87 0.88
C GLY A 41 17.36 17.22 0.78
N VAL A 42 16.18 17.24 0.18
CA VAL A 42 15.34 18.44 0.07
C VAL A 42 14.44 18.47 1.30
N SER A 43 14.59 19.50 2.14
CA SER A 43 13.72 19.70 3.30
C SER A 43 12.26 19.99 2.84
N GLU A 44 11.26 19.74 3.67
CA GLU A 44 9.85 20.08 3.35
C GLU A 44 9.65 21.56 2.99
N GLN A 45 10.48 22.45 3.56
CA GLN A 45 10.49 23.87 3.27
C GLN A 45 11.02 24.14 1.85
N ASP A 46 12.08 23.45 1.43
CA ASP A 46 12.63 23.57 0.08
C ASP A 46 11.66 23.01 -0.96
N LEU A 47 10.98 21.88 -0.68
CA LEU A 47 10.03 21.28 -1.62
C LEU A 47 8.82 22.19 -1.88
N SER A 48 8.36 22.89 -0.84
CA SER A 48 7.23 23.83 -0.94
C SER A 48 7.51 25.02 -1.86
N SER A 49 8.79 25.40 -2.02
CA SER A 49 9.23 26.44 -2.95
C SER A 49 9.36 25.95 -4.40
N LEU A 50 9.57 24.63 -4.57
CA LEU A 50 9.82 24.02 -5.87
C LEU A 50 8.55 23.52 -6.57
N THR A 51 7.53 23.10 -5.80
CA THR A 51 6.27 22.58 -6.36
C THR A 51 5.08 22.83 -5.42
N PRO A 52 3.86 23.05 -5.93
CA PRO A 52 2.66 23.17 -5.11
C PRO A 52 2.16 21.82 -4.57
N LEU A 53 2.71 20.70 -5.03
CA LEU A 53 2.29 19.36 -4.60
C LEU A 53 2.62 19.12 -3.12
N ARG A 54 1.70 18.47 -2.40
CA ARG A 54 1.89 18.07 -1.01
C ARG A 54 1.62 16.59 -0.86
N SER A 55 2.41 15.92 -0.03
CA SER A 55 2.24 14.51 0.26
C SER A 55 1.97 14.27 1.74
N ARG A 56 1.29 13.16 2.02
CA ARG A 56 1.03 12.64 3.35
C ARG A 56 1.12 11.12 3.35
N PRO A 57 1.51 10.47 4.46
CA PRO A 57 1.53 9.02 4.55
C PRO A 57 0.14 8.42 4.30
N LEU A 58 0.11 7.18 3.80
CA LEU A 58 -1.14 6.43 3.71
C LEU A 58 -1.47 5.84 5.10
N PRO A 59 -2.65 6.11 5.69
CA PRO A 59 -2.97 5.67 7.04
C PRO A 59 -3.33 4.18 7.13
N HIS A 60 -3.52 3.49 6.01
CA HIS A 60 -4.00 2.11 5.99
C HIS A 60 -2.86 1.08 6.17
N ALA A 61 -3.17 -0.06 6.77
CA ALA A 61 -2.21 -1.16 6.95
C ALA A 61 -2.01 -1.97 5.64
N ALA A 62 -3.05 -2.03 4.81
CA ALA A 62 -2.97 -2.60 3.48
C ALA A 62 -3.90 -1.89 2.49
N VAL A 63 -3.61 -2.06 1.19
CA VAL A 63 -4.43 -1.59 0.08
C VAL A 63 -4.64 -2.72 -0.90
N ILE A 64 -5.88 -2.89 -1.35
CA ILE A 64 -6.26 -3.78 -2.43
C ILE A 64 -6.61 -2.92 -3.65
N LEU A 65 -5.94 -3.18 -4.78
CA LEU A 65 -6.17 -2.51 -6.05
C LEU A 65 -6.79 -3.50 -7.04
N LEU A 66 -7.94 -3.14 -7.59
CA LEU A 66 -8.73 -3.98 -8.50
C LEU A 66 -8.76 -3.36 -9.90
N CYS A 67 -8.30 -4.11 -10.89
CA CYS A 67 -8.43 -3.70 -12.30
C CYS A 67 -9.91 -3.64 -12.70
N SER A 68 -10.41 -2.46 -13.06
CA SER A 68 -11.84 -2.23 -13.36
C SER A 68 -12.16 -1.83 -14.80
N GLN A 69 -11.14 -1.78 -15.67
CA GLN A 69 -11.30 -1.31 -17.04
C GLN A 69 -12.13 -2.28 -17.89
N LYS A 70 -13.04 -1.73 -18.72
CA LYS A 70 -13.93 -2.50 -19.59
C LYS A 70 -13.46 -2.59 -21.04
N THR A 71 -12.75 -1.57 -21.53
CA THR A 71 -12.41 -1.43 -22.96
C THR A 71 -11.34 -2.42 -23.42
N ARG A 72 -10.37 -2.70 -22.55
CA ARG A 72 -9.25 -3.60 -22.84
C ARG A 72 -9.61 -5.05 -22.51
N ASP A 73 -10.15 -5.32 -21.32
CA ASP A 73 -10.71 -6.63 -20.95
C ASP A 73 -12.04 -6.46 -20.20
N ALA A 74 -13.16 -6.76 -20.86
CA ALA A 74 -14.49 -6.62 -20.28
C ALA A 74 -14.69 -7.44 -19.00
N ARG A 75 -13.98 -8.58 -18.84
CA ARG A 75 -14.11 -9.44 -17.66
C ARG A 75 -13.58 -8.76 -16.41
N CYS A 76 -12.55 -7.92 -16.50
CA CYS A 76 -12.07 -7.12 -15.37
C CYS A 76 -13.13 -6.11 -14.93
N GLY A 77 -13.73 -5.39 -15.88
CA GLY A 77 -14.80 -4.44 -15.58
C GLY A 77 -16.10 -5.08 -15.06
N GLN A 78 -16.35 -6.36 -15.38
CA GLN A 78 -17.47 -7.14 -14.83
C GLN A 78 -17.17 -7.69 -13.44
N SER A 79 -15.96 -8.24 -13.23
CA SER A 79 -15.57 -8.90 -11.98
C SER A 79 -15.22 -7.92 -10.86
N ALA A 80 -14.62 -6.77 -11.16
CA ALA A 80 -14.10 -5.85 -10.14
C ALA A 80 -15.17 -5.37 -9.14
N PRO A 81 -16.41 -5.00 -9.54
CA PRO A 81 -17.46 -4.64 -8.58
C PRO A 81 -17.87 -5.80 -7.67
N LEU A 82 -17.91 -7.03 -8.21
CA LEU A 82 -18.24 -8.24 -7.44
C LEU A 82 -17.15 -8.55 -6.42
N LEU A 83 -15.89 -8.52 -6.85
CA LEU A 83 -14.74 -8.71 -5.97
C LEU A 83 -14.66 -7.64 -4.89
N LYS A 84 -14.89 -6.37 -5.25
CA LYS A 84 -14.95 -5.27 -4.27
C LYS A 84 -16.00 -5.57 -3.21
N ARG A 85 -17.23 -5.91 -3.59
CA ARG A 85 -18.30 -6.24 -2.63
C ARG A 85 -17.93 -7.38 -1.69
N GLU A 86 -17.33 -8.46 -2.19
CA GLU A 86 -16.92 -9.58 -1.33
C GLU A 86 -15.74 -9.22 -0.42
N PHE A 87 -14.73 -8.50 -0.91
CA PHE A 87 -13.65 -8.00 -0.06
C PHE A 87 -14.20 -7.11 1.05
N GLU A 88 -15.07 -6.16 0.71
CA GLU A 88 -15.70 -5.27 1.69
C GLU A 88 -16.50 -6.06 2.74
N ARG A 89 -17.28 -7.06 2.31
CA ARG A 89 -18.05 -7.92 3.22
C ARG A 89 -17.14 -8.60 4.25
N HIS A 90 -16.06 -9.25 3.80
CA HIS A 90 -15.14 -9.93 4.70
C HIS A 90 -14.32 -8.97 5.58
N LEU A 91 -13.86 -7.85 5.02
CA LEU A 91 -13.12 -6.84 5.77
C LEU A 91 -13.98 -6.19 6.87
N ARG A 92 -15.29 -6.00 6.63
CA ARG A 92 -16.23 -5.50 7.64
C ARG A 92 -16.39 -6.47 8.80
N THR A 93 -16.49 -7.79 8.55
CA THR A 93 -16.54 -8.80 9.61
C THR A 93 -15.31 -8.73 10.53
N HIS A 94 -14.15 -8.36 9.99
CA HIS A 94 -12.92 -8.17 10.76
C HIS A 94 -12.75 -6.76 11.36
N GLY A 95 -13.66 -5.82 11.10
CA GLY A 95 -13.54 -4.41 11.53
C GLY A 95 -12.44 -3.62 10.80
N LEU A 96 -11.94 -4.17 9.69
CA LEU A 96 -10.77 -3.65 8.97
C LEU A 96 -11.13 -2.83 7.74
N TYR A 97 -12.38 -2.83 7.30
CA TYR A 97 -12.78 -2.08 6.12
C TYR A 97 -12.55 -0.57 6.32
N ARG A 98 -11.94 0.06 5.32
CA ARG A 98 -11.79 1.51 5.18
C ARG A 98 -12.32 1.92 3.82
N ASP A 99 -13.25 2.87 3.81
CA ASP A 99 -13.75 3.43 2.56
C ASP A 99 -12.76 4.47 1.99
N ALA A 100 -13.12 5.12 0.88
CA ALA A 100 -12.24 6.06 0.19
C ALA A 100 -11.97 7.37 0.97
N HIS A 101 -12.82 7.72 1.92
CA HIS A 101 -12.72 8.94 2.73
C HIS A 101 -12.35 8.63 4.20
N ASP A 102 -12.19 7.35 4.53
CA ASP A 102 -11.84 6.90 5.87
C ASP A 102 -10.33 7.03 6.12
N GLU A 103 -9.95 8.08 6.84
CA GLU A 103 -8.56 8.37 7.18
C GLU A 103 -8.11 7.73 8.50
N ARG A 104 -8.95 6.88 9.12
CA ARG A 104 -8.59 6.21 10.38
C ARG A 104 -7.38 5.31 10.16
N PRO A 105 -6.35 5.40 11.03
CA PRO A 105 -5.18 4.54 10.95
C PRO A 105 -5.51 3.03 10.97
N GLY A 106 -4.69 2.26 10.28
CA GLY A 106 -4.86 0.82 10.11
C GLY A 106 -5.96 0.46 9.12
N GLY A 107 -6.46 -0.77 9.19
CA GLY A 107 -7.47 -1.26 8.26
C GLY A 107 -6.96 -1.41 6.83
N VAL A 108 -7.91 -1.59 5.90
CA VAL A 108 -7.68 -1.97 4.51
C VAL A 108 -8.60 -1.19 3.59
N ALA A 109 -8.01 -0.50 2.63
CA ALA A 109 -8.76 0.20 1.58
C ALA A 109 -8.82 -0.65 0.30
N VAL A 110 -9.95 -0.57 -0.40
CA VAL A 110 -10.20 -1.30 -1.66
C VAL A 110 -10.52 -0.30 -2.77
N HIS A 111 -9.60 -0.15 -3.72
CA HIS A 111 -9.71 0.83 -4.80
C HIS A 111 -9.77 0.19 -6.18
N PHE A 112 -10.45 0.86 -7.09
CA PHE A 112 -10.37 0.55 -8.50
C PHE A 112 -9.15 1.23 -9.14
N ILE A 113 -8.52 0.52 -10.06
CA ILE A 113 -7.43 1.04 -10.89
C ILE A 113 -7.72 0.79 -12.37
N SER A 114 -6.97 1.48 -13.22
CA SER A 114 -6.91 1.28 -14.66
C SER A 114 -6.40 -0.12 -15.03
N HIS A 115 -6.42 -0.46 -16.32
CA HIS A 115 -5.98 -1.76 -16.82
C HIS A 115 -4.56 -2.09 -16.39
N VAL A 116 -4.40 -3.29 -15.83
CA VAL A 116 -3.11 -3.86 -15.48
C VAL A 116 -3.07 -5.33 -15.91
N GLY A 117 -1.94 -5.75 -16.48
CA GLY A 117 -1.74 -7.09 -17.04
C GLY A 117 -2.39 -7.30 -18.41
N GLY A 118 -2.07 -8.39 -19.11
CA GLY A 118 -2.66 -8.70 -20.43
C GLY A 118 -4.01 -9.44 -20.34
N HIS A 119 -4.74 -9.50 -21.46
CA HIS A 119 -6.08 -10.14 -21.54
C HIS A 119 -6.05 -11.65 -21.28
N LYS A 120 -4.89 -12.29 -21.17
CA LYS A 120 -4.80 -13.68 -20.70
C LYS A 120 -5.25 -13.80 -19.23
N TYR A 121 -5.19 -12.70 -18.48
CA TYR A 121 -5.37 -12.68 -17.03
C TYR A 121 -6.38 -11.59 -16.64
N SER A 122 -7.61 -11.99 -16.34
CA SER A 122 -8.65 -11.12 -15.81
C SER A 122 -8.70 -11.15 -14.28
N ALA A 123 -9.55 -10.31 -13.68
CA ALA A 123 -9.71 -10.25 -12.22
C ALA A 123 -8.37 -10.03 -11.49
N ASN A 124 -7.63 -9.00 -11.91
CA ASN A 124 -6.35 -8.65 -11.30
C ASN A 124 -6.59 -7.96 -9.94
N VAL A 125 -5.88 -8.45 -8.94
CA VAL A 125 -5.89 -7.95 -7.56
C VAL A 125 -4.45 -7.71 -7.14
N ILE A 126 -4.09 -6.46 -6.88
CA ILE A 126 -2.75 -6.10 -6.38
C ILE A 126 -2.90 -5.69 -4.93
N ILE A 127 -2.14 -6.34 -4.05
CA ILE A 127 -2.18 -6.14 -2.61
C ILE A 127 -0.85 -5.54 -2.18
N TYR A 128 -0.88 -4.35 -1.62
CA TYR A 128 0.25 -3.76 -0.90
C TYR A 128 -0.06 -3.80 0.58
N ARG A 129 0.85 -4.34 1.39
CA ARG A 129 0.66 -4.42 2.84
C ARG A 129 1.93 -4.07 3.59
N ARG A 130 1.75 -3.56 4.79
CA ARG A 130 2.81 -3.39 5.78
C ARG A 130 3.09 -4.72 6.48
N ARG A 131 4.29 -4.86 7.06
CA ARG A 131 4.64 -6.06 7.84
C ARG A 131 3.78 -6.15 9.09
N ASP A 132 3.77 -5.06 9.84
CA ASP A 132 3.03 -4.92 11.08
C ASP A 132 1.67 -4.31 10.77
N PHE A 133 0.64 -5.14 10.87
CA PHE A 133 -0.72 -4.72 10.58
C PHE A 133 -1.30 -3.79 11.66
N ASP A 134 -0.74 -3.87 12.87
CA ASP A 134 -1.14 -3.12 14.06
C ASP A 134 -0.20 -1.95 14.38
N TRP A 135 0.64 -1.56 13.42
CA TRP A 135 1.60 -0.45 13.54
C TRP A 135 0.96 0.83 14.12
N HIS A 136 -0.29 1.10 13.74
CA HIS A 136 -1.04 2.28 14.17
C HIS A 136 -1.34 2.29 15.67
N LYS A 137 -1.54 1.12 16.31
CA LYS A 137 -1.80 1.03 17.75
C LYS A 137 -0.62 1.54 18.56
N LYS A 138 0.61 1.26 18.09
CA LYS A 138 1.86 1.69 18.73
C LYS A 138 1.99 3.21 18.78
N ILE A 139 1.51 3.89 17.74
CA ILE A 139 1.52 5.36 17.66
C ILE A 139 0.45 5.97 18.56
N VAL A 140 -0.74 5.37 18.65
CA VAL A 140 -1.79 5.86 19.56
C VAL A 140 -1.35 5.69 21.02
N SER A 141 -0.71 4.58 21.37
CA SER A 141 -0.14 4.39 22.70
C SER A 141 0.98 5.39 23.01
N SER A 142 1.85 5.73 22.04
CA SER A 142 2.94 6.69 22.22
C SER A 142 2.54 8.16 22.14
N SER A 143 1.30 8.45 21.73
CA SER A 143 0.74 9.82 21.74
C SER A 143 -0.09 10.09 23.00
N THR A 144 -0.59 9.04 23.66
CA THR A 144 -1.31 9.14 24.94
C THR A 144 -0.35 9.06 26.13
N ALA A 145 0.70 8.24 26.04
CA ALA A 145 1.86 8.33 26.94
C ALA A 145 2.81 9.37 26.35
N THR A 146 3.17 10.41 27.10
CA THR A 146 4.16 11.42 26.69
C THR A 146 5.43 10.70 26.23
N ALA A 147 5.69 10.60 24.91
CA ALA A 147 6.91 9.97 24.40
C ALA A 147 8.14 10.69 24.97
N THR A 148 8.77 10.07 25.97
CA THR A 148 9.78 10.73 26.82
C THR A 148 11.17 10.75 26.18
N THR A 149 11.43 9.94 25.15
CA THR A 149 12.76 9.83 24.53
C THR A 149 12.73 10.12 23.03
N GLU A 150 13.80 10.72 22.51
CA GLU A 150 13.98 10.97 21.08
C GLU A 150 14.01 9.68 20.25
N GLU A 151 14.47 8.58 20.86
CA GLU A 151 14.53 7.25 20.24
C GLU A 151 13.14 6.67 19.95
N GLU A 152 12.17 6.85 20.86
CA GLU A 152 10.78 6.40 20.66
C GLU A 152 10.11 7.15 19.51
N LYS A 153 10.36 8.46 19.41
CA LYS A 153 9.87 9.30 18.30
C LYS A 153 10.50 8.88 16.97
N ALA A 154 11.81 8.65 16.94
CA ALA A 154 12.52 8.19 15.74
C ALA A 154 12.00 6.83 15.27
N ARG A 155 11.74 5.89 16.19
CA ARG A 155 11.22 4.56 15.85
C ARG A 155 9.76 4.60 15.37
N ALA A 156 8.93 5.46 15.95
CA ALA A 156 7.57 5.69 15.50
C ALA A 156 7.56 6.30 14.08
N GLN A 157 8.38 7.31 13.83
CA GLN A 157 8.54 7.93 12.51
C GLN A 157 9.04 6.92 11.47
N GLN A 158 10.08 6.15 11.80
CA GLN A 158 10.60 5.10 10.92
C GLN A 158 9.54 4.03 10.60
N SER A 159 8.67 3.69 11.56
CA SER A 159 7.57 2.79 11.29
C SER A 159 6.62 3.38 10.27
N GLN A 160 6.23 4.67 10.39
CA GLN A 160 5.33 5.36 9.45
C GLN A 160 5.91 5.41 8.03
N ASP A 161 7.21 5.67 7.91
CA ASP A 161 7.90 5.85 6.62
C ASP A 161 8.31 4.53 5.95
N GLU A 162 8.07 3.38 6.60
CA GLU A 162 8.45 2.05 6.11
C GLU A 162 7.80 1.70 4.76
N GLY A 163 6.58 2.20 4.54
CA GLY A 163 5.77 1.87 3.37
C GLY A 163 5.34 0.40 3.33
N ALA A 164 5.04 -0.10 2.13
CA ALA A 164 4.67 -1.50 1.94
C ALA A 164 5.89 -2.43 2.12
N ALA A 165 5.74 -3.45 2.97
CA ALA A 165 6.72 -4.51 3.15
C ALA A 165 6.54 -5.61 2.09
N GLN A 166 5.31 -5.85 1.67
CA GLN A 166 4.96 -6.90 0.73
C GLN A 166 4.02 -6.37 -0.35
N GLY A 167 4.29 -6.77 -1.59
CA GLY A 167 3.43 -6.57 -2.76
C GLY A 167 3.07 -7.92 -3.36
N ILE A 168 1.78 -8.20 -3.55
CA ILE A 168 1.30 -9.47 -4.10
C ILE A 168 0.33 -9.17 -5.24
N TRP A 169 0.69 -9.57 -6.45
CA TRP A 169 -0.15 -9.41 -7.62
C TRP A 169 -0.77 -10.75 -7.99
N LEU A 170 -2.09 -10.85 -7.84
CA LEU A 170 -2.91 -12.00 -8.19
C LEU A 170 -3.71 -11.72 -9.47
N ALA A 171 -4.05 -12.79 -10.19
CA ALA A 171 -5.04 -12.77 -11.26
C ALA A 171 -5.96 -14.00 -11.17
N ARG A 172 -7.06 -13.96 -11.93
CA ARG A 172 -8.09 -15.01 -11.95
C ARG A 172 -8.75 -15.22 -10.58
N VAL A 173 -8.79 -14.17 -9.78
CA VAL A 173 -9.44 -14.18 -8.45
C VAL A 173 -10.95 -14.30 -8.63
N ARG A 174 -11.57 -15.18 -7.85
CA ARG A 174 -13.00 -15.39 -7.80
C ARG A 174 -13.60 -14.87 -6.49
N PRO A 175 -14.89 -14.51 -6.46
CA PRO A 175 -15.55 -14.00 -5.25
C PRO A 175 -15.41 -14.91 -4.02
N GLU A 176 -15.44 -16.23 -4.21
CA GLU A 176 -15.36 -17.21 -3.12
C GLU A 176 -13.98 -17.25 -2.46
N GLU A 177 -12.95 -16.71 -3.13
CA GLU A 177 -11.57 -16.70 -2.65
C GLU A 177 -11.26 -15.46 -1.81
N CYS A 178 -12.10 -14.42 -1.86
CA CYS A 178 -11.89 -13.16 -1.14
C CYS A 178 -11.71 -13.39 0.37
N GLU A 179 -12.45 -14.34 0.96
CA GLU A 179 -12.30 -14.68 2.38
C GLU A 179 -10.89 -15.15 2.73
N ASN A 180 -10.37 -16.10 1.95
CA ASN A 180 -9.06 -16.69 2.18
C ASN A 180 -7.95 -15.67 1.90
N ILE A 181 -8.13 -14.83 0.87
CA ILE A 181 -7.21 -13.72 0.60
C ILE A 181 -7.17 -12.77 1.80
N VAL A 182 -8.32 -12.40 2.39
CA VAL A 182 -8.33 -11.58 3.60
C VAL A 182 -7.60 -12.27 4.75
N LYS A 183 -8.00 -13.50 5.10
CA LYS A 183 -7.47 -14.21 6.27
C LYS A 183 -5.98 -14.56 6.19
N PHE A 184 -5.50 -14.99 5.02
CA PHE A 184 -4.14 -15.51 4.88
C PHE A 184 -3.21 -14.51 4.20
N THR A 185 -3.66 -13.86 3.14
CA THR A 185 -2.80 -12.95 2.37
C THR A 185 -2.74 -11.57 3.03
N ILE A 186 -3.88 -10.99 3.39
CA ILE A 186 -3.96 -9.63 3.95
C ILE A 186 -3.64 -9.58 5.44
N LEU A 187 -3.89 -10.63 6.21
CA LEU A 187 -3.51 -10.67 7.63
C LEU A 187 -2.14 -11.31 7.87
N GLN A 188 -1.84 -12.44 7.22
CA GLN A 188 -0.63 -13.23 7.51
C GLN A 188 0.50 -13.09 6.47
N GLY A 189 0.27 -12.40 5.35
CA GLY A 189 1.28 -12.24 4.28
C GLY A 189 1.55 -13.53 3.49
N LYS A 190 0.63 -14.50 3.56
CA LYS A 190 0.78 -15.81 2.90
C LYS A 190 0.07 -15.85 1.55
N LEU A 191 0.74 -16.40 0.56
CA LEU A 191 0.16 -16.70 -0.75
C LEU A 191 -0.62 -18.02 -0.67
N VAL A 192 -1.94 -17.96 -0.88
CA VAL A 192 -2.82 -19.13 -0.77
C VAL A 192 -2.75 -20.00 -2.03
N LYS A 193 -2.72 -19.37 -3.21
CA LYS A 193 -2.81 -20.04 -4.52
C LYS A 193 -1.67 -19.59 -5.44
N PRO A 194 -0.58 -20.38 -5.53
CA PRO A 194 0.57 -20.02 -6.36
C PRO A 194 0.25 -19.85 -7.85
N ASP A 195 -0.73 -20.58 -8.38
CA ASP A 195 -1.19 -20.52 -9.77
C ASP A 195 -1.86 -19.19 -10.16
N GLN A 196 -2.32 -18.43 -9.16
CA GLN A 196 -2.87 -17.08 -9.32
C GLN A 196 -1.80 -16.00 -9.27
N LEU A 197 -0.59 -16.30 -8.79
CA LEU A 197 0.48 -15.32 -8.65
C LEU A 197 0.95 -14.86 -10.04
N ARG A 198 0.99 -13.55 -10.21
CA ARG A 198 1.52 -12.86 -11.40
C ARG A 198 2.89 -12.26 -11.16
N GLY A 199 3.20 -11.97 -9.89
CA GLY A 199 4.43 -11.34 -9.46
C GLY A 199 4.21 -10.72 -8.08
N GLY A 200 5.27 -10.14 -7.53
CA GLY A 200 5.26 -9.54 -6.21
C GLY A 200 6.65 -9.45 -5.61
N PHE A 201 6.69 -8.95 -4.38
CA PHE A 201 7.90 -8.86 -3.60
C PHE A 201 7.59 -9.03 -2.12
N ASP A 202 8.58 -9.49 -1.38
CA ASP A 202 8.58 -9.57 0.07
C ASP A 202 9.93 -9.00 0.54
N ARG A 203 9.91 -7.76 1.05
CA ARG A 203 11.12 -7.07 1.51
C ARG A 203 11.67 -7.63 2.82
N GLU A 204 10.87 -8.39 3.59
CA GLU A 204 11.36 -9.04 4.81
C GLU A 204 12.22 -10.25 4.47
N LYS A 205 11.77 -11.01 3.46
CA LYS A 205 12.48 -12.20 2.99
C LYS A 205 13.48 -11.92 1.87
N GLY A 206 13.52 -10.69 1.35
CA GLY A 206 14.34 -10.33 0.19
C GLY A 206 13.91 -11.04 -1.10
N LEU A 207 12.65 -11.46 -1.21
CA LEU A 207 12.14 -12.20 -2.36
C LEU A 207 11.48 -11.26 -3.36
N VAL A 208 11.70 -11.51 -4.65
CA VAL A 208 11.08 -10.76 -5.75
C VAL A 208 10.69 -11.74 -6.85
N SER A 209 9.54 -11.53 -7.47
CA SER A 209 9.00 -12.31 -8.58
C SER A 209 8.32 -11.38 -9.56
N TRP A 210 8.66 -11.47 -10.85
CA TRP A 210 8.11 -10.65 -11.93
C TRP A 210 7.63 -11.52 -13.08
#